data_AF-A0A452R985-F1
#
_entry.id   AF-A0A452R985-F1
#
_cell.length_a   1.000
_cell.length_b   1.000
_cell.length_c   1.000
_cell.angle_alpha   90.00
_cell.angle_beta   90.00
_cell.angle_gamma   90.00
#
_symmetry.space_group_name_H-M   'P 1'
#
loop_
_entity.id
_entity.type
_entity.pdbx_description
1 polymer ?
#
loop_
_entity_poly.entity_id
_entity_poly.type
_entity_poly.pdbx_seq_one_letter_code
_entity_poly.pdbx_strand_id
1 'polypeptide(L)'
;MVKGLGPLLLVFMLALGLTPPARAQDDSRYKRFLTQHYDAKPRGRNDRYCESMMERRGLTTPCKDTNTFIHGNKGSIKAICGNKNGNPYGEALRLSKSPFQVTTCRHVGGSPRPPCRYRATPGFRHIVVACEHGLPVHFDESFFRP
;
A
#
# COMPACT_ATOMS: atom_id res chain seq x y z
N MET A 1 7.06 65.17 15.78
CA MET A 1 6.97 64.20 14.65
C MET A 1 7.92 63.07 15.03
N VAL A 2 7.48 61.88 15.41
CA VAL A 2 6.80 60.89 14.57
C VAL A 2 6.04 59.86 15.44
N LYS A 3 4.92 59.39 14.90
CA LYS A 3 4.02 58.30 15.34
C LYS A 3 4.83 57.00 15.58
N GLY A 4 4.52 56.05 16.45
CA GLY A 4 3.23 55.43 16.79
C GLY A 4 3.29 53.93 16.45
N LEU A 5 2.63 53.09 17.26
CA LEU A 5 2.37 51.64 17.09
C LEU A 5 3.63 50.72 17.17
N GLY A 6 3.72 49.70 18.02
CA GLY A 6 2.76 49.04 18.87
C GLY A 6 3.36 47.69 19.32
N PRO A 7 2.80 47.03 20.34
CA PRO A 7 3.18 45.68 20.77
C PRO A 7 2.74 44.59 19.76
N LEU A 8 2.81 44.90 18.47
CA LEU A 8 2.40 44.04 17.35
C LEU A 8 3.57 43.21 16.79
N LEU A 9 4.79 43.37 17.32
CA LEU A 9 5.94 42.55 16.97
C LEU A 9 5.91 41.14 17.59
N LEU A 10 4.97 40.86 18.51
CA LEU A 10 4.83 39.56 19.16
C LEU A 10 3.75 38.65 18.57
N VAL A 11 3.02 39.08 17.53
CA VAL A 11 1.92 38.29 16.95
C VAL A 11 2.32 37.55 15.66
N PHE A 12 3.48 37.84 15.07
CA PHE A 12 3.86 37.28 13.76
C PHE A 12 4.82 36.08 13.79
N MET A 13 5.11 35.52 14.96
CA MET A 13 5.94 34.31 15.09
C MET A 13 5.11 33.05 15.44
N LEU A 14 3.78 33.08 15.28
CA LEU A 14 2.91 31.95 15.59
C LEU A 14 2.31 31.22 14.39
N ALA A 15 2.85 31.41 13.19
CA ALA A 15 2.27 30.83 11.98
C ALA A 15 3.34 30.35 11.01
N LEU A 16 4.17 29.38 11.40
CA LEU A 16 4.80 28.48 10.43
C LEU A 16 5.26 27.17 11.08
N GLY A 17 4.33 26.50 11.77
CA GLY A 17 4.43 25.06 11.99
C GLY A 17 4.22 24.33 10.67
N LEU A 18 5.22 24.35 9.79
CA LEU A 18 5.27 23.53 8.57
C LEU A 18 5.62 22.09 8.96
N THR A 19 4.74 21.43 9.71
CA THR A 19 4.65 19.97 9.62
C THR A 19 3.62 19.67 8.54
N PRO A 20 3.99 18.97 7.45
CA PRO A 20 2.99 18.44 6.54
C PRO A 20 1.97 17.65 7.39
N PRO A 21 0.67 17.93 7.26
CA PRO A 21 -0.33 17.29 8.10
C PRO A 21 -0.27 15.79 7.83
N ALA A 22 -0.23 14.96 8.88
CA ALA A 22 -0.13 13.50 8.80
C ALA A 22 -1.02 12.86 7.70
N ARG A 23 -2.18 13.47 7.42
CA ARG A 23 -3.06 13.12 6.31
C ARG A 23 -2.41 13.08 4.93
N ALA A 24 -1.54 14.03 4.60
CA ALA A 24 -0.84 14.05 3.31
C ALA A 24 0.13 12.86 3.19
N GLN A 25 0.76 12.48 4.29
CA GLN A 25 1.64 11.31 4.37
C GLN A 25 0.85 10.00 4.24
N ASP A 26 -0.31 9.88 4.91
CA ASP A 26 -1.19 8.71 4.79
C ASP A 26 -1.65 8.49 3.35
N ASP A 27 -2.06 9.56 2.68
CA ASP A 27 -2.48 9.51 1.28
C ASP A 27 -1.36 9.02 0.36
N SER A 28 -0.11 9.42 0.63
CA SER A 28 1.05 8.95 -0.15
C SER A 28 1.30 7.45 0.05
N ARG A 29 1.19 6.96 1.29
CA ARG A 29 1.43 5.54 1.63
C ARG A 29 0.30 4.65 1.14
N TYR A 30 -0.95 5.11 1.24
CA TYR A 30 -2.10 4.42 0.67
C TYR A 30 -2.03 4.35 -0.85
N LYS A 31 -1.64 5.44 -1.52
CA LYS A 31 -1.40 5.43 -2.98
C LYS A 31 -0.31 4.42 -3.34
N ARG A 32 0.81 4.39 -2.60
CA ARG A 32 1.87 3.40 -2.80
C ARG A 32 1.37 1.97 -2.58
N PHE A 33 0.58 1.72 -1.54
CA PHE A 33 -0.06 0.42 -1.31
C PHE A 33 -0.89 -0.01 -2.52
N LEU A 34 -1.74 0.86 -3.06
CA LEU A 34 -2.54 0.55 -4.24
C LEU A 34 -1.68 0.31 -5.49
N THR A 35 -0.65 1.13 -5.70
CA THR A 35 0.29 0.95 -6.82
C THR A 35 0.96 -0.42 -6.74
N GLN A 36 1.36 -0.88 -5.56
CA GLN A 36 2.04 -2.16 -5.42
C GLN A 36 1.09 -3.37 -5.36
N HIS A 37 -0.08 -3.23 -4.74
CA HIS A 37 -0.89 -4.38 -4.31
C HIS A 37 -2.33 -4.39 -4.83
N TYR A 38 -2.76 -3.45 -5.68
CA TYR A 38 -4.15 -3.45 -6.16
C TYR A 38 -4.24 -3.52 -7.68
N ASP A 39 -5.01 -4.47 -8.19
CA ASP A 39 -5.45 -4.51 -9.60
C ASP A 39 -6.91 -4.97 -9.68
N ALA A 40 -7.82 -4.06 -10.03
CA ALA A 40 -9.26 -4.27 -9.86
C ALA A 40 -9.80 -5.46 -10.67
N LYS A 41 -9.41 -5.57 -11.94
CA LYS A 41 -9.95 -6.53 -12.91
C LYS A 41 -8.79 -7.11 -13.73
N PRO A 42 -8.07 -8.11 -13.20
CA PRO A 42 -6.94 -8.69 -13.88
C PRO A 42 -7.37 -9.46 -15.13
N ARG A 43 -6.47 -9.57 -16.11
CA ARG A 43 -6.62 -10.48 -17.26
C ARG A 43 -5.60 -11.61 -17.15
N GLY A 44 -6.03 -12.85 -17.28
CA GLY A 44 -5.18 -14.04 -17.29
C GLY A 44 -4.69 -14.52 -15.92
N ARG A 45 -4.21 -13.62 -15.03
CA ARG A 45 -3.66 -13.95 -13.69
C ARG A 45 -2.55 -15.03 -13.74
N ASN A 46 -1.81 -15.08 -14.84
CA ASN A 46 -0.73 -16.03 -15.13
C ASN A 46 0.65 -15.35 -15.09
N ASP A 47 1.72 -16.07 -15.42
CA ASP A 47 3.10 -15.57 -15.37
C ASP A 47 3.29 -14.30 -16.21
N ARG A 48 2.71 -14.24 -17.41
CA ARG A 48 2.72 -13.04 -18.27
C ARG A 48 2.00 -11.85 -17.62
N TYR A 49 0.91 -12.08 -16.90
CA TYR A 49 0.27 -11.05 -16.10
C TYR A 49 1.23 -10.51 -15.04
N CYS A 50 1.93 -11.40 -14.32
CA CYS A 50 2.89 -10.98 -13.31
C CYS A 50 4.06 -10.18 -13.91
N GLU A 51 4.70 -10.66 -14.98
CA GLU A 51 5.79 -9.94 -15.64
C GLU A 51 5.37 -8.52 -16.06
N SER A 52 4.24 -8.40 -16.78
CA SER A 52 3.74 -7.11 -17.27
C SER A 52 3.25 -6.17 -16.16
N MET A 53 2.62 -6.70 -15.11
CA MET A 53 2.13 -5.89 -14.01
C MET A 53 3.25 -5.43 -13.09
N MET A 54 4.22 -6.29 -12.79
CA MET A 54 5.38 -5.89 -12.00
C MET A 54 6.15 -4.75 -12.67
N GLU A 55 6.33 -4.82 -13.99
CA GLU A 55 6.94 -3.74 -14.78
C GLU A 55 6.09 -2.46 -14.75
N ARG A 56 4.78 -2.57 -15.05
CA ARG A 56 3.86 -1.41 -15.04
C ARG A 56 3.83 -0.69 -13.69
N ARG A 57 4.04 -1.42 -12.59
CA ARG A 57 4.03 -0.85 -11.23
C ARG A 57 5.41 -0.43 -10.74
N GLY A 58 6.45 -0.52 -11.59
CA GLY A 58 7.81 -0.10 -11.25
C GLY A 58 8.48 -0.99 -10.20
N LEU A 59 8.17 -2.29 -10.19
CA LEU A 59 8.65 -3.26 -9.19
C LEU A 59 9.77 -4.17 -9.72
N THR A 60 10.45 -3.73 -10.78
CA THR A 60 11.46 -4.51 -11.52
C THR A 60 12.88 -3.94 -11.43
N THR A 61 13.07 -2.80 -10.73
CA THR A 61 14.41 -2.18 -10.55
C THR A 61 14.67 -1.84 -9.07
N PRO A 62 15.20 -2.79 -8.26
CA PRO A 62 15.50 -4.19 -8.62
C PRO A 62 14.24 -5.06 -8.73
N CYS A 63 14.38 -6.28 -9.26
CA CYS A 63 13.32 -7.27 -9.28
C CYS A 63 12.83 -7.56 -7.86
N LYS A 64 11.61 -7.15 -7.53
CA LYS A 64 11.01 -7.44 -6.22
C LYS A 64 10.76 -8.94 -6.10
N ASP A 65 11.27 -9.56 -5.04
CA ASP A 65 11.24 -11.02 -4.82
C ASP A 65 9.82 -11.59 -4.83
N THR A 66 8.92 -11.00 -4.05
CA THR A 66 7.52 -11.43 -3.97
C THR A 66 6.62 -10.21 -3.92
N ASN A 67 5.51 -10.24 -4.65
CA ASN A 67 4.47 -9.22 -4.59
C ASN A 67 3.10 -9.81 -4.87
N THR A 68 2.12 -9.52 -4.00
CA THR A 68 0.74 -9.96 -4.17
C THR A 68 -0.16 -8.81 -4.62
N PHE A 69 -0.90 -9.04 -5.71
CA PHE A 69 -1.96 -8.16 -6.17
C PHE A 69 -3.31 -8.64 -5.67
N ILE A 70 -4.10 -7.72 -5.11
CA ILE A 70 -5.47 -7.91 -4.64
C ILE A 70 -6.43 -7.41 -5.72
N HIS A 71 -7.48 -8.19 -5.98
CA HIS A 71 -8.48 -7.92 -7.00
C HIS A 71 -9.85 -7.55 -6.42
N GLY A 72 -10.71 -6.99 -7.26
CA GLY A 72 -12.07 -6.61 -6.87
C GLY A 72 -12.19 -5.17 -6.33
N ASN A 73 -13.04 -4.99 -5.32
CA ASN A 73 -13.47 -3.67 -4.85
C ASN A 73 -12.48 -3.04 -3.84
N LYS A 74 -12.01 -1.84 -4.14
CA LYS A 74 -11.11 -1.05 -3.29
C LYS A 74 -11.70 -0.70 -1.92
N GLY A 75 -13.02 -0.46 -1.85
CA GLY A 75 -13.75 -0.21 -0.60
C GLY A 75 -13.74 -1.41 0.34
N SER A 76 -13.83 -2.63 -0.18
CA SER A 76 -13.71 -3.85 0.63
C SER A 76 -12.32 -3.99 1.26
N ILE A 77 -11.26 -3.56 0.55
CA ILE A 77 -9.89 -3.51 1.09
C ILE A 77 -9.79 -2.45 2.19
N LYS A 78 -10.28 -1.23 1.96
CA LYS A 78 -10.32 -0.18 3.00
C LYS A 78 -11.08 -0.62 4.25
N ALA A 79 -12.18 -1.37 4.08
CA ALA A 79 -12.99 -1.86 5.18
C ALA A 79 -12.26 -2.83 6.13
N ILE A 80 -11.11 -3.39 5.73
CA ILE A 80 -10.24 -4.18 6.60
C ILE A 80 -9.69 -3.32 7.75
N CYS A 81 -9.48 -2.02 7.51
CA CYS A 81 -9.00 -1.10 8.52
C CYS A 81 -10.05 -0.76 9.60
N GLY A 82 -11.29 -1.19 9.43
CA GLY A 82 -12.34 -1.10 10.44
C GLY A 82 -12.86 -2.46 10.89
N ASN A 83 -13.89 -2.44 11.73
CA ASN A 83 -14.52 -3.66 12.24
C ASN A 83 -15.47 -4.33 11.23
N LYS A 84 -15.83 -3.64 10.15
CA LYS A 84 -16.69 -4.18 9.09
C LYS A 84 -16.04 -5.39 8.40
N ASN A 85 -14.75 -5.31 8.08
CA ASN A 85 -14.07 -6.38 7.35
C ASN A 85 -12.68 -6.72 7.90
N GLY A 86 -12.31 -6.28 9.10
CA GLY A 86 -11.04 -6.62 9.71
C GLY A 86 -11.16 -7.01 11.17
N ASN A 87 -10.34 -7.97 11.57
CA ASN A 87 -10.04 -8.33 12.95
C ASN A 87 -8.62 -7.86 13.30
N PRO A 88 -8.33 -7.49 14.56
CA PRO A 88 -6.96 -7.31 15.02
C PRO A 88 -6.13 -8.58 14.74
N TYR A 89 -4.88 -8.41 14.34
CA TYR A 89 -3.94 -9.49 14.08
C TYR A 89 -2.53 -9.08 14.55
N GLY A 90 -2.07 -9.63 15.67
CA GLY A 90 -0.88 -9.12 16.36
C GLY A 90 -1.04 -7.67 16.84
N GLU A 91 0.07 -6.95 16.99
CA GLU A 91 0.08 -5.61 17.58
C GLU A 91 -0.35 -4.49 16.61
N ALA A 92 0.00 -4.60 15.33
CA ALA A 92 -0.17 -3.50 14.36
C ALA A 92 -0.85 -3.89 13.04
N LEU A 93 -1.23 -5.16 12.87
CA LEU A 93 -1.81 -5.66 11.64
C LEU A 93 -3.31 -5.98 11.80
N ARG A 94 -3.97 -6.14 10.67
CA ARG A 94 -5.38 -6.49 10.59
C ARG A 94 -5.59 -7.60 9.57
N LEU A 95 -6.28 -8.65 10.01
CA LEU A 95 -6.67 -9.78 9.19
C LEU A 95 -8.06 -9.53 8.61
N SER A 96 -8.21 -9.68 7.29
CA SER A 96 -9.51 -9.53 6.63
C SER A 96 -10.50 -10.60 7.06
N LYS A 97 -11.76 -10.23 7.34
CA LYS A 97 -12.86 -11.16 7.60
C LYS A 97 -13.32 -11.87 6.33
N SER A 98 -13.39 -11.18 5.19
CA SER A 98 -13.70 -11.77 3.90
C SER A 98 -12.43 -12.19 3.15
N PRO A 99 -12.43 -13.32 2.43
CA PRO A 99 -11.36 -13.64 1.48
C PRO A 99 -11.37 -12.69 0.27
N PHE A 100 -10.21 -12.56 -0.38
CA PHE A 100 -10.01 -11.77 -1.60
C PHE A 100 -9.43 -12.64 -2.71
N GLN A 101 -9.82 -12.34 -3.95
CA GLN A 101 -9.08 -12.84 -5.11
C GLN A 101 -7.72 -12.14 -5.15
N VAL A 102 -6.67 -12.93 -5.26
CA VAL A 102 -5.29 -12.44 -5.24
C VAL A 102 -4.44 -13.16 -6.27
N THR A 103 -3.38 -12.53 -6.74
CA THR A 103 -2.34 -13.18 -7.53
C THR A 103 -0.99 -12.80 -6.95
N THR A 104 -0.29 -13.79 -6.40
CA THR A 104 1.08 -13.63 -5.90
C THR A 104 2.06 -13.86 -7.05
N CYS A 105 2.92 -12.87 -7.28
CA CYS A 105 4.00 -12.90 -8.25
C CYS A 105 5.31 -13.16 -7.52
N ARG A 106 5.90 -14.33 -7.72
CA ARG A 106 7.18 -14.70 -7.13
C ARG A 106 8.26 -14.67 -8.19
N HIS A 107 9.31 -13.89 -7.94
CA HIS A 107 10.44 -13.78 -8.83
C HIS A 107 11.10 -15.14 -9.00
N VAL A 108 11.46 -15.49 -10.24
CA VAL A 108 12.18 -16.72 -10.58
C VAL A 108 13.51 -16.36 -11.22
N GLY A 109 14.58 -17.04 -10.78
CA GLY A 109 15.96 -16.71 -11.14
C GLY A 109 16.71 -15.98 -10.01
N GLY A 110 18.03 -15.97 -10.09
CA GLY A 110 18.90 -15.41 -9.05
C GLY A 110 19.30 -13.95 -9.25
N SER A 111 19.07 -13.38 -10.44
CA SER A 111 19.49 -12.01 -10.75
C SER A 111 18.46 -10.98 -10.25
N PRO A 112 18.85 -9.97 -9.46
CA PRO A 112 17.94 -8.88 -9.10
C PRO A 112 17.76 -7.84 -10.22
N ARG A 113 18.42 -8.02 -11.38
CA ARG A 113 18.36 -7.09 -12.52
C ARG A 113 17.36 -7.57 -13.58
N PRO A 114 16.69 -6.65 -14.31
CA PRO A 114 15.86 -6.98 -15.46
C PRO A 114 16.59 -7.80 -16.53
N PRO A 115 15.87 -8.60 -17.35
CA PRO A 115 14.43 -8.81 -17.32
C PRO A 115 13.99 -9.70 -16.14
N CYS A 116 13.00 -9.24 -15.37
CA CYS A 116 12.49 -9.96 -14.21
C CYS A 116 11.44 -10.99 -14.64
N ARG A 117 11.68 -12.26 -14.32
CA ARG A 117 10.74 -13.36 -14.59
C ARG A 117 9.95 -13.67 -13.33
N TYR A 118 8.66 -13.98 -13.48
CA TYR A 118 7.77 -14.21 -12.35
C TYR A 118 6.91 -15.45 -12.56
N ARG A 119 6.74 -16.23 -11.50
CA ARG A 119 5.72 -17.28 -11.40
C ARG A 119 4.50 -16.72 -10.69
N ALA A 120 3.34 -16.86 -11.32
CA ALA A 120 2.06 -16.43 -10.79
C ALA A 120 1.36 -17.55 -10.02
N THR A 121 0.88 -17.22 -8.83
CA THR A 121 0.03 -18.10 -8.03
C THR A 121 -1.29 -17.38 -7.76
N PRO A 122 -2.37 -17.65 -8.53
CA PRO A 122 -3.69 -17.14 -8.21
C PRO A 122 -4.26 -17.82 -6.97
N GLY A 123 -5.02 -17.08 -6.16
CA GLY A 123 -5.67 -17.61 -4.98
C GLY A 123 -6.96 -16.88 -4.62
N PHE A 124 -7.65 -17.41 -3.63
CA PHE A 124 -8.80 -16.79 -2.97
C PHE A 124 -8.67 -17.03 -1.46
N ARG A 125 -8.19 -16.02 -0.72
CA ARG A 125 -7.83 -16.18 0.70
C ARG A 125 -7.88 -14.86 1.45
N HIS A 126 -7.86 -14.95 2.78
CA HIS A 126 -7.73 -13.79 3.65
C HIS A 126 -6.36 -13.12 3.47
N ILE A 127 -6.30 -11.83 3.77
CA ILE A 127 -5.09 -11.01 3.67
C ILE A 127 -4.84 -10.29 4.98
N VAL A 128 -3.57 -9.95 5.21
CA VAL A 128 -3.12 -9.21 6.38
C VAL A 128 -2.52 -7.89 5.91
N VAL A 129 -2.96 -6.79 6.52
CA VAL A 129 -2.51 -5.42 6.18
C VAL A 129 -2.23 -4.61 7.44
N ALA A 130 -1.32 -3.64 7.34
CA ALA A 130 -1.22 -2.57 8.33
C ALA A 130 -2.07 -1.37 7.87
N CYS A 131 -2.66 -0.67 8.83
CA CYS A 131 -3.55 0.45 8.57
C CYS A 131 -3.09 1.73 9.28
N GLU A 132 -3.20 2.86 8.59
CA GLU A 132 -2.98 4.20 9.16
C GLU A 132 -4.20 5.06 8.82
N HIS A 133 -4.79 5.69 9.84
CA HIS A 133 -5.97 6.55 9.70
C HIS A 133 -7.13 5.94 8.88
N GLY A 134 -7.33 4.62 9.01
CA GLY A 134 -8.38 3.88 8.30
C GLY A 134 -8.04 3.46 6.86
N LEU A 135 -6.79 3.65 6.42
CA LEU A 135 -6.32 3.27 5.08
C LEU A 135 -5.24 2.20 5.16
N PRO A 136 -5.25 1.18 4.28
CA PRO A 136 -4.21 0.15 4.26
C PRO A 136 -2.92 0.71 3.66
N VAL A 137 -1.82 0.62 4.38
CA VAL A 137 -0.53 1.21 3.98
C VAL A 137 0.58 0.18 3.76
N HIS A 138 0.35 -1.07 4.17
CA HIS A 138 1.28 -2.18 4.03
C HIS A 138 0.52 -3.49 3.86
N PHE A 139 1.05 -4.37 3.00
CA PHE A 139 0.56 -5.74 2.81
C PHE A 139 1.60 -6.71 3.38
N ASP A 140 1.17 -7.64 4.23
CA ASP A 140 2.06 -8.64 4.81
C ASP A 140 2.18 -9.87 3.88
N GLU A 141 3.26 -9.89 3.09
CA GLU A 141 3.58 -11.01 2.19
C GLU A 141 3.98 -12.28 2.95
N SER A 142 4.43 -12.18 4.22
CA SER A 142 4.86 -13.34 5.00
C SER A 142 3.70 -14.29 5.31
N PHE A 143 2.48 -13.75 5.45
CA PHE A 143 1.25 -14.54 5.62
C PHE A 143 0.97 -15.51 4.46
N PHE A 144 1.60 -15.30 3.30
CA PHE A 144 1.45 -16.13 2.10
C PHE A 144 2.57 -17.15 1.94
N ARG A 145 3.64 -17.04 2.74
CA ARG A 145 4.73 -18.01 2.73
C ARG A 145 4.25 -19.28 3.46
N PRO A 146 4.56 -20.47 2.93
CA PRO A 146 4.31 -21.74 3.63
C PRO A 146 5.17 -21.85 4.89
#